data_AF-A0A7W5J6N6-F1
#
_entry.id   AF-A0A7W5J6N6-F1
#
_cell.length_a   1.000
_cell.length_b   1.000
_cell.length_c   1.000
_cell.angle_alpha   90.00
_cell.angle_beta   90.00
_cell.angle_gamma   90.00
#
_symmetry.space_group_name_H-M   'P 1'
#
loop_
_entity.id
_entity.type
_entity.pdbx_description
1 polymer ?
#
loop_
_entity_poly.entity_id
_entity_poly.type
_entity_poly.pdbx_seq_one_letter_code
_entity_poly.pdbx_strand_id
1 'polypeptide(L)'
;MTTQHGWQPCRACHQAGQEVRVEGDWHLRANPGYWGAQAPKVLVLGFSKGATQIAAAVGGQFDAVAFAGMRPRLKAVLDGLGLDLNGQSIDEALSASGRVLGAASLIRCGLSVMEQGQLKSSGTIMPKAAKAAFPLQAMKMCIGRHLKPLPESVETVVMLGTTDAYVKGVKGLMREQFPDYQDFNDVAFRAQGRTWVFASHPSGANGTFGEWVAGDGSTESGRKRLLALAALGKSSDAIPSRASAPARALPTDTQLVSAPLPSRPMPLKPTSPPPREMVTTMLDARFAQTFHLVSNEGRKVVPVRMKNQDSGLVAFRLAKMGNTKDGQREVTDEAELLRLCETGQYQVRAQPLDKSGPANFVRPLLNHRIVKSPAA
;
A
#
# COMPACT_ATOMS: atom_id res chain seq x y z
N MET A 1 1.04 27.21 8.75
CA MET A 1 2.16 26.41 8.16
C MET A 1 3.22 27.36 7.59
N THR A 2 4.51 27.13 7.79
CA THR A 2 5.55 27.82 7.01
C THR A 2 5.71 27.09 5.68
N THR A 3 5.43 27.76 4.57
CA THR A 3 5.57 27.24 3.18
C THR A 3 6.83 27.76 2.50
N GLN A 4 7.82 28.22 3.25
CA GLN A 4 9.09 28.62 2.66
C GLN A 4 9.87 27.37 2.23
N HIS A 5 10.28 27.34 0.96
CA HIS A 5 11.19 26.34 0.43
C HIS A 5 12.49 26.33 1.28
N GLY A 6 12.86 25.17 1.81
CA GLY A 6 14.06 25.02 2.63
C GLY A 6 13.86 24.16 3.88
N TRP A 7 14.95 24.05 4.65
CA TRP A 7 14.93 23.49 6.00
C TRP A 7 14.09 24.37 6.92
N GLN A 8 13.29 23.74 7.78
CA GLN A 8 12.45 24.43 8.75
C GLN A 8 13.13 24.42 10.12
N PRO A 9 13.00 25.47 10.94
CA PRO A 9 13.62 25.52 12.27
C PRO A 9 12.83 24.74 13.33
N CYS A 10 11.84 23.91 12.94
CA CYS A 10 10.93 23.29 13.89
C CYS A 10 11.64 22.25 14.78
N ARG A 11 11.50 22.42 16.10
CA ARG A 11 11.99 21.49 17.14
C ARG A 11 10.88 21.02 18.11
N ALA A 12 9.60 21.22 17.77
CA ALA A 12 8.47 21.05 18.70
C ALA A 12 8.34 19.64 19.31
N CYS A 13 8.83 18.60 18.65
CA CYS A 13 8.82 17.22 19.16
C CYS A 13 10.12 16.80 19.86
N HIS A 14 11.12 17.68 19.92
CA HIS A 14 12.46 17.39 20.41
C HIS A 14 12.71 18.09 21.75
N GLN A 15 13.64 17.53 22.54
CA GLN A 15 14.21 18.25 23.68
C GLN A 15 15.24 19.28 23.18
N ALA A 16 15.50 20.30 23.99
CA ALA A 16 16.46 21.35 23.63
C ALA A 16 17.85 20.76 23.32
N GLY A 17 18.45 21.20 22.20
CA GLY A 17 19.78 20.76 21.77
C GLY A 17 19.86 19.36 21.15
N GLN A 18 18.75 18.60 21.04
CA GLN A 18 18.79 17.24 20.48
C GLN A 18 18.51 17.18 18.97
N GLU A 19 19.47 16.67 18.21
CA GLU A 19 19.30 16.35 16.79
C GLU A 19 18.54 15.04 16.55
N VAL A 20 18.57 14.11 17.51
CA VAL A 20 17.78 12.88 17.49
C VAL A 20 17.15 12.69 18.86
N ARG A 21 15.83 12.52 18.90
CA ARG A 21 15.11 12.08 20.09
C ARG A 21 14.84 10.58 19.98
N VAL A 22 15.19 9.84 21.02
CA VAL A 22 15.00 8.38 21.10
C VAL A 22 14.02 8.08 22.23
N GLU A 23 13.01 7.27 21.95
CA GLU A 23 11.99 6.83 22.92
C GLU A 23 11.69 5.34 22.67
N GLY A 24 12.25 4.47 23.50
CA GLY A 24 12.30 3.03 23.21
C GLY A 24 13.03 2.77 21.88
N ASP A 25 12.42 1.97 21.00
CA ASP A 25 13.00 1.67 19.68
C ASP A 25 12.82 2.82 18.66
N TRP A 26 12.05 3.85 18.99
CA TRP A 26 11.70 4.92 18.05
C TRP A 26 12.75 6.03 18.06
N HIS A 27 13.13 6.46 16.86
CA HIS A 27 14.11 7.51 16.62
C HIS A 27 13.49 8.60 15.77
N LEU A 28 13.45 9.82 16.27
CA LEU A 28 12.99 11.00 15.55
C LEU A 28 14.18 11.94 15.30
N ARG A 29 14.57 12.11 14.03
CA ARG A 29 15.68 12.97 13.60
C ARG A 29 15.18 14.35 13.18
N ALA A 30 15.81 15.38 13.72
CA ALA A 30 15.42 16.77 13.62
C ALA A 30 15.82 17.40 12.27
N ASN A 31 15.10 17.06 11.20
CA ASN A 31 15.34 17.59 9.85
C ASN A 31 14.04 17.96 9.12
N PRO A 32 13.14 18.79 9.70
CA PRO A 32 11.92 19.19 9.03
C PRO A 32 12.23 20.05 7.80
N GLY A 33 11.52 19.84 6.71
CA GLY A 33 11.78 20.52 5.44
C GLY A 33 10.50 20.69 4.63
N TYR A 34 10.52 21.68 3.73
CA TYR A 34 9.45 21.96 2.80
C TYR A 34 10.03 22.27 1.41
N TRP A 35 9.42 21.70 0.38
CA TRP A 35 9.88 21.79 -1.01
C TRP A 35 8.78 22.37 -1.89
N GLY A 36 9.17 23.02 -2.98
CA GLY A 36 8.26 23.64 -3.94
C GLY A 36 7.74 25.04 -3.55
N ALA A 37 6.54 25.34 -4.06
CA ALA A 37 5.94 26.66 -4.09
C ALA A 37 5.65 27.26 -2.70
N GLN A 38 5.80 28.57 -2.55
CA GLN A 38 5.46 29.28 -1.30
C GLN A 38 3.95 29.42 -1.08
N ALA A 39 3.16 29.47 -2.15
CA ALA A 39 1.70 29.50 -2.12
C ALA A 39 1.16 28.34 -2.96
N PRO A 40 1.32 27.08 -2.50
CA PRO A 40 0.95 25.92 -3.29
C PRO A 40 -0.57 25.80 -3.42
N LYS A 41 -1.04 25.36 -4.58
CA LYS A 41 -2.42 24.88 -4.78
C LYS A 41 -2.59 23.42 -4.36
N VAL A 42 -1.54 22.64 -4.58
CA VAL A 42 -1.48 21.21 -4.25
C VAL A 42 -0.38 20.99 -3.22
N LEU A 43 -0.72 20.41 -2.07
CA LEU A 43 0.23 19.99 -1.06
C LEU A 43 0.39 18.47 -1.06
N VAL A 44 1.59 17.97 -1.36
CA VAL A 44 1.92 16.54 -1.30
C VAL A 44 2.57 16.19 0.03
N LEU A 45 2.06 15.17 0.71
CA LEU A 45 2.54 14.70 1.99
C LEU A 45 2.97 13.23 1.91
N GLY A 46 4.26 12.96 2.10
CA GLY A 46 4.73 11.65 2.52
C GLY A 46 4.39 11.37 3.99
N PHE A 47 4.67 10.16 4.50
CA PHE A 47 4.49 9.85 5.91
C PHE A 47 5.56 10.52 6.80
N SER A 48 6.82 10.17 6.56
CA SER A 48 8.03 10.73 7.14
C SER A 48 9.17 10.63 6.10
N LYS A 49 10.35 11.16 6.39
CA LYS A 49 11.52 10.98 5.51
C LYS A 49 12.01 9.53 5.54
N GLY A 50 12.10 8.91 4.36
CA GLY A 50 12.67 7.58 4.20
C GLY A 50 14.21 7.56 4.27
N ALA A 51 14.81 6.37 4.33
CA ALA A 51 16.25 6.19 4.52
C ALA A 51 17.09 6.90 3.44
N THR A 52 16.68 6.78 2.17
CA THR A 52 17.32 7.49 1.04
C THR A 52 17.25 9.00 1.19
N GLN A 53 16.14 9.53 1.72
CA GLN A 53 15.98 10.97 1.96
C GLN A 53 16.78 11.44 3.17
N ILE A 54 16.88 10.61 4.21
CA ILE A 54 17.73 10.87 5.38
C ILE A 54 19.21 10.89 4.95
N ALA A 55 19.64 9.94 4.11
CA ALA A 55 20.99 9.92 3.56
C ALA A 55 21.28 11.15 2.68
N ALA A 56 20.34 11.51 1.78
CA ALA A 56 20.46 12.72 0.95
C ALA A 56 20.53 14.00 1.81
N ALA A 57 19.80 14.06 2.92
CA ALA A 57 19.84 15.18 3.86
C ALA A 57 21.22 15.35 4.51
N VAL A 58 21.91 14.25 4.83
CA VAL A 58 23.28 14.28 5.35
C VAL A 58 24.27 14.79 4.29
N GLY A 59 24.03 14.48 3.01
CA GLY A 59 24.84 14.98 1.89
C GLY A 59 24.66 16.47 1.55
N GLY A 60 23.80 17.20 2.26
CA GLY A 60 23.68 18.66 2.16
C GLY A 60 22.89 19.22 0.97
N GLN A 61 22.58 18.42 -0.05
CA GLN A 61 21.79 18.87 -1.21
C GLN A 61 20.29 18.86 -0.90
N PHE A 62 19.78 19.98 -0.36
CA PHE A 62 18.37 20.10 0.04
C PHE A 62 17.38 19.72 -1.06
N ASP A 63 17.62 20.21 -2.28
CA ASP A 63 16.80 19.94 -3.45
C ASP A 63 16.87 18.48 -3.91
N ALA A 64 17.81 17.67 -3.46
CA ALA A 64 17.85 16.24 -3.75
C ALA A 64 17.01 15.41 -2.78
N VAL A 65 16.59 15.97 -1.63
CA VAL A 65 15.98 15.22 -0.51
C VAL A 65 14.54 14.81 -0.80
N ALA A 66 13.70 15.70 -1.32
CA ALA A 66 12.29 15.39 -1.57
C ALA A 66 12.16 14.26 -2.59
N PHE A 67 11.61 13.12 -2.14
CA PHE A 67 11.35 11.95 -2.98
C PHE A 67 12.58 11.46 -3.76
N ALA A 68 13.78 11.57 -3.15
CA ALA A 68 15.04 11.07 -3.70
C ALA A 68 14.89 9.66 -4.29
N GLY A 69 15.27 9.49 -5.56
CA GLY A 69 15.16 8.21 -6.29
C GLY A 69 13.74 7.80 -6.71
N MET A 70 12.72 8.62 -6.45
CA MET A 70 11.30 8.27 -6.69
C MET A 70 10.50 9.33 -7.45
N ARG A 71 11.12 10.44 -7.87
CA ARG A 71 10.43 11.57 -8.53
C ARG A 71 9.67 11.20 -9.81
N PRO A 72 10.19 10.37 -10.72
CA PRO A 72 9.41 9.94 -11.89
C PRO A 72 8.13 9.18 -11.51
N ARG A 73 8.19 8.37 -10.44
CA ARG A 73 7.02 7.66 -9.92
C ARG A 73 6.06 8.60 -9.21
N LEU A 74 6.56 9.62 -8.51
CA LEU A 74 5.70 10.68 -7.97
C LEU A 74 4.97 11.43 -9.08
N LYS A 75 5.66 11.81 -10.16
CA LYS A 75 5.04 12.44 -11.34
C LYS A 75 3.91 11.59 -11.90
N ALA A 76 4.13 10.29 -12.09
CA ALA A 76 3.09 9.37 -12.55
C ALA A 76 1.88 9.27 -11.59
N VAL A 77 2.09 9.41 -10.28
CA VAL A 77 0.99 9.48 -9.30
C VAL A 77 0.18 10.75 -9.46
N LEU A 78 0.84 11.91 -9.61
CA LEU A 78 0.19 13.21 -9.80
C LEU A 78 -0.57 13.27 -11.13
N ASP A 79 0.03 12.75 -12.20
CA ASP A 79 -0.63 12.59 -13.51
C ASP A 79 -1.83 11.66 -13.41
N GLY A 80 -1.71 10.59 -12.63
CA GLY A 80 -2.82 9.68 -12.35
C GLY A 80 -4.01 10.35 -11.65
N LEU A 81 -3.77 11.45 -10.92
CA LEU A 81 -4.78 12.31 -10.30
C LEU A 81 -5.17 13.51 -11.18
N GLY A 82 -4.61 13.61 -12.40
CA GLY A 82 -4.78 14.73 -13.33
C GLY A 82 -4.29 16.07 -12.79
N LEU A 83 -3.34 16.08 -11.85
CA LEU A 83 -2.84 17.31 -11.22
C LEU A 83 -1.77 17.94 -12.12
N ASP A 84 -2.08 19.09 -12.70
CA ASP A 84 -1.16 19.83 -13.56
C ASP A 84 -0.09 20.58 -12.74
N LEU A 85 1.15 20.54 -13.23
CA LEU A 85 2.29 21.27 -12.68
C LEU A 85 2.57 22.57 -13.46
N ASN A 86 1.62 23.04 -14.28
CA ASN A 86 1.71 24.22 -15.14
C ASN A 86 2.95 24.17 -16.05
N GLY A 87 3.17 23.01 -16.68
CA GLY A 87 4.32 22.77 -17.56
C GLY A 87 5.67 22.57 -16.85
N GLN A 88 5.74 22.63 -15.50
CA GLN A 88 6.98 22.34 -14.78
C GLN A 88 7.27 20.84 -14.76
N SER A 89 8.55 20.49 -14.85
CA SER A 89 9.04 19.17 -14.45
C SER A 89 8.81 18.94 -12.95
N ILE A 90 8.85 17.68 -12.51
CA ILE A 90 8.71 17.34 -11.09
C ILE A 90 9.87 17.90 -10.26
N ASP A 91 11.07 18.01 -10.83
CA ASP A 91 12.25 18.57 -10.16
C ASP A 91 12.10 20.08 -9.95
N GLU A 92 11.68 20.82 -10.99
CA GLU A 92 11.40 22.26 -10.87
C GLU A 92 10.27 22.53 -9.87
N ALA A 93 9.19 21.74 -9.93
CA ALA A 93 8.04 21.87 -9.04
C ALA A 93 8.40 21.64 -7.55
N LEU A 94 9.45 20.86 -7.26
CA LEU A 94 9.96 20.63 -5.91
C LEU A 94 11.07 21.61 -5.49
N SER A 95 11.61 22.41 -6.42
CA SER A 95 12.65 23.41 -6.13
C SER A 95 12.07 24.74 -5.61
N ALA A 96 12.93 25.70 -5.31
CA ALA A 96 12.52 27.06 -4.95
C ALA A 96 11.76 27.80 -6.07
N SER A 97 11.87 27.34 -7.32
CA SER A 97 11.13 27.89 -8.48
C SER A 97 9.75 27.25 -8.69
N GLY A 98 9.34 26.31 -7.84
CA GLY A 98 8.03 25.67 -7.90
C GLY A 98 6.89 26.68 -7.80
N ARG A 99 5.84 26.50 -8.62
CA ARG A 99 4.72 27.45 -8.72
C ARG A 99 3.41 26.91 -8.16
N VAL A 100 3.17 25.60 -8.30
CA VAL A 100 1.87 24.98 -7.99
C VAL A 100 1.94 24.03 -6.81
N LEU A 101 3.04 23.28 -6.72
CA LEU A 101 3.17 22.15 -5.82
C LEU A 101 4.00 22.51 -4.60
N GLY A 102 3.48 22.18 -3.43
CA GLY A 102 4.23 22.11 -2.18
C GLY A 102 4.43 20.66 -1.78
N ALA A 103 5.55 20.33 -1.17
CA ALA A 103 5.83 18.98 -0.71
C ALA A 103 6.43 18.96 0.70
N ALA A 104 5.96 18.00 1.50
CA ALA A 104 6.49 17.73 2.83
C ALA A 104 6.10 16.33 3.31
N SER A 105 6.08 16.14 4.64
CA SER A 105 5.67 14.89 5.29
C SER A 105 4.68 15.18 6.41
N LEU A 106 3.79 14.22 6.70
CA LEU A 106 2.85 14.24 7.81
C LEU A 106 3.60 14.42 9.14
N ILE A 107 4.64 13.61 9.35
CA ILE A 107 5.69 13.85 10.36
C ILE A 107 6.82 14.57 9.65
N ARG A 108 7.07 15.84 10.01
CA ARG A 108 8.06 16.67 9.31
C ARG A 108 9.49 16.14 9.47
N CYS A 109 9.80 15.59 10.62
CA CYS A 109 11.07 14.98 10.97
C CYS A 109 11.22 13.56 10.39
N GLY A 110 12.46 13.06 10.28
CA GLY A 110 12.73 11.67 9.94
C GLY A 110 12.35 10.76 11.09
N LEU A 111 11.44 9.80 10.86
CA LEU A 111 11.03 8.82 11.86
C LEU A 111 11.54 7.44 11.46
N SER A 112 12.22 6.77 12.37
CA SER A 112 12.70 5.40 12.23
C SER A 112 12.37 4.58 13.47
N VAL A 113 12.35 3.26 13.32
CA VAL A 113 12.23 2.29 14.41
C VAL A 113 13.40 1.31 14.34
N MET A 114 14.00 0.98 15.48
CA MET A 114 15.02 -0.04 15.60
C MET A 114 14.37 -1.43 15.50
N GLU A 115 14.79 -2.23 14.51
CA GLU A 115 14.34 -3.61 14.34
C GLU A 115 15.53 -4.49 13.98
N GLN A 116 15.80 -5.52 14.79
CA GLN A 116 16.88 -6.47 14.55
C GLN A 116 18.24 -5.76 14.33
N GLY A 117 18.51 -4.72 15.12
CA GLY A 117 19.74 -3.93 15.02
C GLY A 117 19.80 -2.96 13.83
N GLN A 118 18.73 -2.82 13.05
CA GLN A 118 18.66 -1.90 11.92
C GLN A 118 17.56 -0.85 12.09
N LEU A 119 17.89 0.41 11.79
CA LEU A 119 16.91 1.49 11.72
C LEU A 119 16.09 1.38 10.44
N LYS A 120 14.80 1.11 10.58
CA LYS A 120 13.85 1.09 9.46
C LYS A 120 13.00 2.35 9.47
N SER A 121 12.84 2.95 8.30
CA SER A 121 12.08 4.20 8.11
C SER A 121 11.04 4.09 6.98
N SER A 122 10.73 2.89 6.52
CA SER A 122 9.85 2.62 5.37
C SER A 122 9.05 1.33 5.57
N GLY A 123 8.06 1.08 4.71
CA GLY A 123 7.24 -0.13 4.76
C GLY A 123 6.16 -0.09 5.84
N THR A 124 6.16 -1.07 6.74
CA THR A 124 5.13 -1.27 7.78
C THR A 124 5.28 -0.34 8.99
N ILE A 125 6.17 0.66 8.91
CA ILE A 125 6.39 1.62 9.99
C ILE A 125 5.13 2.42 10.32
N MET A 126 4.28 2.73 9.33
CA MET A 126 3.13 3.62 9.55
C MET A 126 2.06 2.97 10.45
N PRO A 127 1.60 1.72 10.19
CA PRO A 127 0.72 1.02 11.13
C PRO A 127 1.31 0.87 12.53
N LYS A 128 2.63 0.68 12.66
CA LYS A 128 3.31 0.59 13.96
C LYS A 128 3.32 1.95 14.68
N ALA A 129 3.64 3.01 13.96
CA ALA A 129 3.68 4.37 14.49
C ALA A 129 2.31 4.84 15.00
N ALA A 130 1.22 4.47 14.33
CA ALA A 130 -0.13 4.78 14.79
C ALA A 130 -0.52 4.07 16.11
N LYS A 131 0.11 2.94 16.44
CA LYS A 131 -0.12 2.17 17.68
C LYS A 131 0.83 2.56 18.82
N ALA A 132 1.92 3.29 18.53
CA ALA A 132 2.93 3.67 19.50
C ALA A 132 2.73 5.11 20.00
N ALA A 133 2.79 5.32 21.31
CA ALA A 133 2.48 6.61 21.94
C ALA A 133 3.36 7.76 21.41
N PHE A 134 4.68 7.55 21.30
CA PHE A 134 5.60 8.60 20.88
C PHE A 134 5.41 9.04 19.42
N PRO A 135 5.43 8.15 18.40
CA PRO A 135 5.14 8.55 17.03
C PRO A 135 3.74 9.14 16.85
N LEU A 136 2.73 8.63 17.57
CA LEU A 136 1.38 9.17 17.57
C LEU A 136 1.35 10.62 18.07
N GLN A 137 2.05 10.92 19.16
CA GLN A 137 2.21 12.28 19.68
C GLN A 137 2.93 13.18 18.67
N ALA A 138 4.00 12.69 18.03
CA ALA A 138 4.71 13.43 17.00
C ALA A 138 3.82 13.74 15.78
N MET A 139 2.96 12.81 15.36
CA MET A 139 1.95 13.05 14.32
C MET A 139 0.97 14.14 14.73
N LYS A 140 0.36 14.03 15.92
CA LYS A 140 -0.60 15.04 16.43
C LYS A 140 0.04 16.42 16.49
N MET A 141 1.26 16.52 17.02
CA MET A 141 2.02 17.76 17.08
C MET A 141 2.30 18.34 15.68
N CYS A 142 2.73 17.51 14.72
CA CYS A 142 3.01 17.96 13.36
C CYS A 142 1.74 18.42 12.63
N ILE A 143 0.61 17.72 12.80
CA ILE A 143 -0.68 18.12 12.24
C ILE A 143 -1.09 19.48 12.82
N GLY A 144 -1.08 19.62 14.16
CA GLY A 144 -1.44 20.86 14.84
C GLY A 144 -0.55 22.04 14.45
N ARG A 145 0.77 21.84 14.31
CA ARG A 145 1.72 22.92 14.02
C ARG A 145 1.81 23.28 12.54
N HIS A 146 1.75 22.28 11.66
CA HIS A 146 2.07 22.46 10.24
C HIS A 146 0.88 22.29 9.31
N LEU A 147 -0.24 21.73 9.77
CA LEU A 147 -1.42 21.50 8.94
C LEU A 147 -2.67 22.19 9.49
N LYS A 148 -2.60 22.90 10.62
CA LYS A 148 -3.73 23.63 11.23
C LYS A 148 -3.32 25.07 11.64
N PRO A 149 -3.74 26.12 10.92
CA PRO A 149 -4.38 26.09 9.61
C PRO A 149 -3.38 25.81 8.47
N LEU A 150 -3.91 25.25 7.39
CA LEU A 150 -3.26 25.31 6.07
C LEU A 150 -3.42 26.71 5.45
N PRO A 151 -2.47 27.15 4.60
CA PRO A 151 -2.63 28.37 3.80
C PRO A 151 -3.86 28.28 2.91
N GLU A 152 -4.53 29.42 2.67
CA GLU A 152 -5.73 29.49 1.83
C GLU A 152 -5.48 29.09 0.37
N SER A 153 -4.25 29.27 -0.11
CA SER A 153 -3.86 28.83 -1.45
C SER A 153 -4.02 27.33 -1.66
N VAL A 154 -3.95 26.52 -0.59
CA VAL A 154 -4.04 25.07 -0.69
C VAL A 154 -5.48 24.65 -0.93
N GLU A 155 -5.74 24.09 -2.09
CA GLU A 155 -7.05 23.56 -2.49
C GLU A 155 -7.11 22.04 -2.29
N THR A 156 -6.00 21.35 -2.59
CA THR A 156 -5.89 19.88 -2.55
C THR A 156 -4.69 19.43 -1.71
N VAL A 157 -4.90 18.40 -0.90
CA VAL A 157 -3.81 17.70 -0.19
C VAL A 157 -3.74 16.24 -0.64
N VAL A 158 -2.57 15.81 -1.12
CA VAL A 158 -2.29 14.45 -1.57
C VAL A 158 -1.44 13.73 -0.52
N MET A 159 -1.99 12.72 0.14
CA MET A 159 -1.25 11.89 1.09
C MET A 159 -0.78 10.59 0.42
N LEU A 160 0.52 10.33 0.49
CA LEU A 160 1.13 9.19 -0.20
C LEU A 160 1.08 7.93 0.67
N GLY A 161 0.23 6.98 0.27
CA GLY A 161 -0.01 5.69 0.90
C GLY A 161 -1.49 5.31 0.77
N THR A 162 -1.76 4.08 0.35
CA THR A 162 -3.13 3.60 0.06
C THR A 162 -3.49 2.29 0.77
N THR A 163 -2.66 1.82 1.71
CA THR A 163 -3.02 0.63 2.50
C THR A 163 -4.17 0.97 3.44
N ASP A 164 -5.11 0.04 3.63
CA ASP A 164 -6.33 0.31 4.42
C ASP A 164 -6.01 0.74 5.85
N ALA A 165 -5.03 0.09 6.48
CA ALA A 165 -4.58 0.45 7.82
C ALA A 165 -4.04 1.88 7.89
N TYR A 166 -3.29 2.32 6.87
CA TYR A 166 -2.76 3.68 6.81
C TYR A 166 -3.89 4.71 6.61
N VAL A 167 -4.74 4.47 5.62
CA VAL A 167 -5.85 5.38 5.28
C VAL A 167 -6.79 5.53 6.48
N LYS A 168 -7.20 4.41 7.09
CA LYS A 168 -8.06 4.42 8.28
C LYS A 168 -7.40 5.15 9.46
N GLY A 169 -6.12 4.87 9.72
CA GLY A 169 -5.37 5.49 10.82
C GLY A 169 -5.25 7.01 10.65
N VAL A 170 -4.87 7.47 9.46
CA VAL A 170 -4.75 8.90 9.18
C VAL A 170 -6.11 9.58 9.18
N LYS A 171 -7.16 8.99 8.58
CA LYS A 171 -8.53 9.54 8.65
C LYS A 171 -9.02 9.69 10.09
N GLY A 172 -8.74 8.70 10.96
CA GLY A 172 -9.03 8.79 12.39
C GLY A 172 -8.33 9.98 13.05
N LEU A 173 -7.04 10.16 12.80
CA LEU A 173 -6.28 11.30 13.33
C LEU A 173 -6.81 12.64 12.81
N MET A 174 -7.09 12.75 11.51
CA MET A 174 -7.58 13.98 10.92
C MET A 174 -8.97 14.35 11.45
N ARG A 175 -9.83 13.35 11.71
CA ARG A 175 -11.14 13.55 12.37
C ARG A 175 -11.00 14.10 13.79
N GLU A 176 -10.01 13.64 14.55
CA GLU A 176 -9.72 14.19 15.88
C GLU A 176 -9.17 15.63 15.82
N GLN A 177 -8.38 15.94 14.79
CA GLN A 177 -7.65 17.22 14.71
C GLN A 177 -8.44 18.34 14.03
N PHE A 178 -9.37 18.02 13.13
CA PHE A 178 -10.14 18.99 12.34
C PHE A 178 -11.63 18.93 12.69
N PRO A 179 -12.19 19.98 13.32
CA PRO A 179 -13.61 20.01 13.71
C PRO A 179 -14.58 19.90 12.52
N ASP A 180 -14.16 20.37 11.34
CA ASP A 180 -14.97 20.35 10.11
C ASP A 180 -14.70 19.12 9.23
N TYR A 181 -14.10 18.06 9.81
CA TYR A 181 -13.82 16.82 9.10
C TYR A 181 -15.11 16.19 8.54
N GLN A 182 -15.09 15.84 7.27
CA GLN A 182 -16.18 15.13 6.59
C GLN A 182 -15.60 13.98 5.78
N ASP A 183 -16.08 12.77 6.04
CA ASP A 183 -15.72 11.60 5.24
C ASP A 183 -16.31 11.75 3.83
N PHE A 184 -15.54 11.44 2.79
CA PHE A 184 -15.99 11.55 1.41
C PHE A 184 -16.13 10.17 0.76
N ASN A 185 -15.03 9.38 0.78
CA ASN A 185 -15.02 7.99 0.36
C ASN A 185 -13.83 7.25 1.01
N ASP A 186 -13.61 5.99 0.64
CA ASP A 186 -12.54 5.16 1.25
C ASP A 186 -11.15 5.79 1.22
N VAL A 187 -10.83 6.64 0.24
CA VAL A 187 -9.52 7.26 0.04
C VAL A 187 -9.57 8.79 -0.01
N ALA A 188 -10.64 9.40 0.48
CA ALA A 188 -10.76 10.85 0.52
C ALA A 188 -11.59 11.35 1.70
N PHE A 189 -11.34 12.60 2.09
CA PHE A 189 -12.15 13.35 3.05
C PHE A 189 -12.02 14.86 2.77
N ARG A 190 -12.90 15.66 3.38
CA ARG A 190 -12.79 17.12 3.41
C ARG A 190 -12.46 17.61 4.82
N ALA A 191 -11.57 18.59 4.90
CA ALA A 191 -11.25 19.26 6.16
C ALA A 191 -10.58 20.61 5.89
N GLN A 192 -10.88 21.56 6.76
CA GLN A 192 -10.62 22.99 6.64
C GLN A 192 -11.13 23.59 5.32
N GLY A 193 -12.15 23.03 4.68
CA GLY A 193 -12.63 23.43 3.35
C GLY A 193 -11.83 22.89 2.14
N ARG A 194 -10.80 22.06 2.37
CA ARG A 194 -9.94 21.46 1.33
C ARG A 194 -10.32 20.02 1.06
N THR A 195 -9.97 19.51 -0.13
CA THR A 195 -10.08 18.09 -0.45
C THR A 195 -8.78 17.37 -0.15
N TRP A 196 -8.85 16.32 0.66
CA TRP A 196 -7.73 15.46 1.02
C TRP A 196 -7.92 14.11 0.34
N VAL A 197 -6.93 13.67 -0.44
CA VAL A 197 -6.95 12.39 -1.14
C VAL A 197 -5.74 11.55 -0.79
N PHE A 198 -5.94 10.24 -0.70
CA PHE A 198 -4.85 9.27 -0.58
C PHE A 198 -4.45 8.78 -1.97
N ALA A 199 -3.15 8.67 -2.20
CA ALA A 199 -2.59 8.26 -3.48
C ALA A 199 -1.46 7.26 -3.32
N SER A 200 -1.20 6.46 -4.36
CA SER A 200 -0.18 5.40 -4.29
C SER A 200 1.19 5.97 -3.93
N HIS A 201 1.89 5.28 -3.02
CA HIS A 201 3.23 5.70 -2.59
C HIS A 201 4.25 5.43 -3.70
N PRO A 202 5.16 6.37 -4.04
CA PRO A 202 6.02 6.27 -5.22
C PRO A 202 7.24 5.34 -5.05
N SER A 203 7.40 4.66 -3.91
CA SER A 203 8.52 3.73 -3.68
C SER A 203 8.57 2.59 -4.70
N GLY A 204 9.79 2.22 -5.10
CA GLY A 204 10.05 1.03 -5.92
C GLY A 204 9.61 -0.27 -5.26
N ALA A 205 9.55 -0.32 -3.92
CA ALA A 205 9.05 -1.47 -3.17
C ALA A 205 7.51 -1.59 -3.17
N ASN A 206 6.79 -0.62 -3.75
CA ASN A 206 5.34 -0.68 -3.85
C ASN A 206 4.91 -1.57 -5.03
N GLY A 207 4.58 -2.83 -4.72
CA GLY A 207 4.17 -3.83 -5.70
C GLY A 207 2.87 -3.52 -6.44
N THR A 208 1.98 -2.68 -5.89
CA THR A 208 0.70 -2.33 -6.53
C THR A 208 0.75 -0.97 -7.25
N PHE A 209 1.94 -0.40 -7.42
CA PHE A 209 2.10 0.89 -8.11
C PHE A 209 1.71 0.81 -9.59
N GLY A 210 2.05 -0.27 -10.28
CA GLY A 210 1.68 -0.44 -11.69
C GLY A 210 0.17 -0.44 -11.90
N GLU A 211 -0.57 -1.10 -11.01
CA GLU A 211 -2.03 -1.13 -10.99
C GLU A 211 -2.64 0.28 -10.78
N TRP A 212 -2.03 1.09 -9.90
CA TRP A 212 -2.44 2.50 -9.71
C TRP A 212 -2.27 3.29 -11.01
N VAL A 213 -1.09 3.20 -11.63
CA VAL A 213 -0.78 3.94 -12.87
C VAL A 213 -1.67 3.48 -14.02
N ALA A 214 -1.98 2.17 -14.11
CA ALA A 214 -2.93 1.65 -15.07
C ALA A 214 -4.35 2.18 -14.85
N GLY A 215 -4.74 2.41 -13.58
CA GLY A 215 -6.10 2.87 -13.25
C GLY A 215 -7.18 1.83 -13.50
N ASP A 216 -6.80 0.55 -13.57
CA ASP A 216 -7.73 -0.54 -13.82
C ASP A 216 -8.61 -0.77 -12.58
N GLY A 217 -9.91 -0.46 -12.73
CA GLY A 217 -10.93 -0.66 -11.71
C GLY A 217 -11.18 -2.13 -11.33
N SER A 218 -10.60 -3.10 -12.02
CA SER A 218 -10.61 -4.50 -11.58
C SER A 218 -9.63 -4.76 -10.42
N THR A 219 -8.60 -3.92 -10.29
CA THR A 219 -7.58 -4.00 -9.24
C THR A 219 -7.93 -3.12 -8.04
N GLU A 220 -7.41 -3.46 -6.86
CA GLU A 220 -7.61 -2.62 -5.67
C GLU A 220 -6.99 -1.23 -5.84
N SER A 221 -5.74 -1.20 -6.32
CA SER A 221 -4.97 0.03 -6.47
C SER A 221 -5.61 0.95 -7.52
N GLY A 222 -6.06 0.40 -8.65
CA GLY A 222 -6.76 1.15 -9.68
C GLY A 222 -8.11 1.70 -9.20
N ARG A 223 -8.92 0.92 -8.45
CA ARG A 223 -10.15 1.46 -7.83
C ARG A 223 -9.90 2.61 -6.88
N LYS A 224 -8.86 2.52 -6.06
CA LYS A 224 -8.48 3.62 -5.15
C LYS A 224 -8.09 4.87 -5.94
N ARG A 225 -7.46 4.74 -7.10
CA ARG A 225 -7.23 5.89 -8.00
C ARG A 225 -8.55 6.50 -8.50
N LEU A 226 -9.49 5.68 -8.95
CA LEU A 226 -10.79 6.15 -9.43
C LEU A 226 -11.57 6.90 -8.33
N LEU A 227 -11.55 6.39 -7.09
CA LEU A 227 -12.15 7.06 -5.94
C LEU A 227 -11.46 8.39 -5.61
N ALA A 228 -10.13 8.46 -5.75
CA ALA A 228 -9.39 9.71 -5.56
C ALA A 228 -9.73 10.74 -6.66
N LEU A 229 -9.85 10.32 -7.93
CA LEU A 229 -10.28 11.18 -9.03
C LEU A 229 -11.70 11.71 -8.83
N ALA A 230 -12.64 10.85 -8.40
CA ALA A 230 -14.01 11.24 -8.09
C ALA A 230 -14.06 12.32 -7.00
N ALA A 231 -13.23 12.21 -5.96
CA ALA A 231 -13.13 13.22 -4.90
C ALA A 231 -12.56 14.56 -5.39
N LEU A 232 -11.73 14.54 -6.43
CA LEU A 232 -11.20 15.74 -7.10
C LEU A 232 -12.15 16.31 -8.17
N GLY A 233 -13.35 15.74 -8.33
CA GLY A 233 -14.30 16.15 -9.36
C GLY A 233 -13.85 15.83 -10.80
N LYS A 234 -12.94 14.87 -10.98
CA LYS A 234 -12.42 14.47 -12.29
C LYS A 234 -13.10 13.19 -12.76
N SER A 235 -13.63 13.21 -13.99
CA SER A 235 -14.14 12.01 -14.65
C SER A 235 -12.98 11.12 -15.13
N SER A 236 -13.19 9.80 -15.16
CA SER A 236 -12.25 8.82 -15.74
C SER A 236 -11.96 9.08 -17.22
N ASP A 237 -12.86 9.77 -17.92
CA ASP A 237 -12.80 9.96 -19.37
C ASP A 237 -11.86 11.10 -19.80
N ALA A 238 -11.36 11.88 -18.84
CA ALA A 238 -10.52 13.07 -19.09
C ALA A 238 -9.00 12.77 -19.08
N ILE A 239 -8.58 11.51 -19.04
CA ILE A 239 -7.16 11.13 -19.07
C ILE A 239 -6.78 10.79 -20.52
N PRO A 240 -5.83 11.51 -21.16
CA PRO A 240 -5.39 11.20 -22.51
C PRO A 240 -4.89 9.74 -22.61
N SER A 241 -5.52 9.00 -23.51
CA SER A 241 -5.13 7.63 -23.87
C SER A 241 -3.67 7.59 -24.36
N ARG A 242 -2.85 6.78 -23.67
CA ARG A 242 -1.64 6.06 -24.15
C ARG A 242 -0.86 6.71 -25.32
N ALA A 243 0.29 7.29 -25.01
CA ALA A 243 1.44 7.21 -25.91
C ALA A 243 2.04 5.80 -25.82
N SER A 244 2.24 5.17 -26.97
CA SER A 244 2.76 3.83 -27.18
C SER A 244 4.04 3.57 -26.39
N ALA A 245 4.12 2.41 -25.73
CA ALA A 245 5.33 1.93 -25.09
C ALA A 245 6.45 1.77 -26.13
N PRO A 246 7.71 2.20 -25.86
CA PRO A 246 8.82 1.86 -26.73
C PRO A 246 9.11 0.36 -26.63
N ALA A 247 9.41 -0.21 -27.79
CA ALA A 247 9.71 -1.61 -28.00
C ALA A 247 10.84 -2.10 -27.06
N ARG A 248 10.64 -3.30 -26.54
CA ARG A 248 11.59 -4.05 -25.70
C ARG A 248 12.83 -4.35 -26.53
N ALA A 249 13.96 -3.73 -26.19
CA ALA A 249 15.26 -4.08 -26.78
C ALA A 249 15.64 -5.52 -26.36
N LEU A 250 15.98 -6.34 -27.36
CA LEU A 250 16.55 -7.68 -27.21
C LEU A 250 17.95 -7.59 -26.57
N PRO A 251 18.31 -8.47 -25.61
CA PRO A 251 19.68 -8.60 -25.16
C PRO A 251 20.52 -9.28 -26.25
N THR A 252 21.59 -8.60 -26.63
CA THR A 252 22.63 -9.06 -27.55
C THR A 252 23.48 -10.16 -26.90
N ASP A 253 23.91 -11.09 -27.75
CA ASP A 253 24.81 -12.20 -27.47
C ASP A 253 26.00 -11.85 -26.56
N THR A 254 26.29 -12.73 -25.60
CA THR A 254 27.66 -12.95 -25.16
C THR A 254 27.83 -14.45 -24.89
N GLN A 255 28.53 -15.10 -25.84
CA GLN A 255 29.07 -16.45 -25.71
C GLN A 255 29.99 -16.55 -24.50
N LEU A 256 29.85 -17.63 -23.72
CA LEU A 256 30.94 -18.18 -22.91
C LEU A 256 30.83 -19.72 -22.86
N VAL A 257 31.64 -20.31 -23.75
CA VAL A 257 32.45 -21.55 -23.63
C VAL A 257 31.93 -22.69 -22.75
N SER A 258 31.64 -23.81 -23.42
CA SER A 258 31.37 -25.14 -22.87
C SER A 258 32.62 -25.85 -22.34
N ALA A 259 32.49 -26.57 -21.22
CA ALA A 259 33.24 -27.80 -20.94
C ALA A 259 32.37 -28.77 -20.08
N PRO A 260 32.36 -30.08 -20.37
CA PRO A 260 31.40 -31.04 -19.81
C PRO A 260 31.91 -31.74 -18.54
N LEU A 261 30.99 -32.09 -17.63
CA LEU A 261 31.24 -33.00 -16.51
C LEU A 261 30.15 -34.09 -16.44
N PRO A 262 30.49 -35.28 -15.92
CA PRO A 262 29.89 -36.55 -16.33
C PRO A 262 28.59 -36.89 -15.63
N SER A 263 27.78 -37.64 -16.37
CA SER A 263 26.54 -38.30 -15.99
C SER A 263 26.74 -39.34 -14.88
N ARG A 264 25.87 -39.30 -13.86
CA ARG A 264 25.61 -40.42 -12.95
C ARG A 264 24.10 -40.69 -12.87
N PRO A 265 23.70 -41.96 -12.68
CA PRO A 265 22.42 -42.48 -13.15
C PRO A 265 21.24 -42.20 -12.21
N MET A 266 20.07 -42.06 -12.83
CA MET A 266 18.76 -42.04 -12.15
C MET A 266 18.42 -43.41 -11.56
N PRO A 267 17.82 -43.46 -10.37
CA PRO A 267 17.02 -44.61 -9.95
C PRO A 267 15.61 -44.56 -10.55
N LEU A 268 15.13 -45.75 -10.85
CA LEU A 268 13.93 -46.09 -11.61
C LEU A 268 12.61 -45.64 -10.96
N LYS A 269 11.68 -45.34 -11.86
CA LYS A 269 10.25 -45.16 -11.68
C LYS A 269 9.55 -46.49 -11.36
N PRO A 270 8.61 -46.54 -10.41
CA PRO A 270 7.56 -47.56 -10.43
C PRO A 270 6.25 -47.02 -11.02
N THR A 271 5.84 -47.71 -12.09
CA THR A 271 4.50 -48.02 -12.59
C THR A 271 3.25 -47.58 -11.79
N SER A 272 2.28 -47.01 -12.51
CA SER A 272 0.87 -46.79 -12.11
C SER A 272 0.02 -48.10 -12.24
N PRO A 273 -1.30 -48.12 -11.91
CA PRO A 273 -1.88 -48.52 -10.62
C PRO A 273 -2.88 -49.71 -10.75
N PRO A 274 -3.49 -50.23 -9.65
CA PRO A 274 -4.73 -51.00 -9.73
C PRO A 274 -5.87 -50.30 -8.92
N PRO A 275 -7.12 -50.80 -8.93
CA PRO A 275 -8.29 -50.11 -9.44
C PRO A 275 -9.04 -49.27 -8.39
N ARG A 276 -9.93 -48.41 -8.92
CA ARG A 276 -10.96 -47.67 -8.18
C ARG A 276 -11.70 -48.54 -7.17
N GLU A 277 -11.47 -48.27 -5.90
CA GLU A 277 -12.49 -48.43 -4.87
C GLU A 277 -13.16 -47.08 -4.64
N MET A 278 -14.48 -47.08 -4.76
CA MET A 278 -15.34 -45.94 -4.45
C MET A 278 -15.33 -45.71 -2.93
N VAL A 279 -14.28 -45.05 -2.44
CA VAL A 279 -14.29 -44.48 -1.12
C VAL A 279 -15.06 -43.18 -1.22
N THR A 280 -16.31 -43.18 -0.75
CA THR A 280 -16.99 -41.95 -0.36
C THR A 280 -16.18 -41.37 0.80
N THR A 281 -15.13 -40.63 0.48
CA THR A 281 -14.25 -40.02 1.47
C THR A 281 -15.08 -39.07 2.30
N MET A 282 -15.22 -39.36 3.60
CA MET A 282 -15.60 -38.33 4.55
C MET A 282 -14.62 -37.17 4.34
N LEU A 283 -15.11 -36.06 3.80
CA LEU A 283 -14.30 -34.87 3.61
C LEU A 283 -13.67 -34.51 4.96
N ASP A 284 -12.34 -34.36 4.96
CA ASP A 284 -11.57 -33.87 6.12
C ASP A 284 -12.33 -32.67 6.71
N ALA A 285 -12.72 -32.76 7.99
CA ALA A 285 -13.67 -31.86 8.66
C ALA A 285 -13.22 -30.38 8.70
N ARG A 286 -12.02 -30.10 8.18
CA ARG A 286 -11.50 -28.75 7.94
C ARG A 286 -11.99 -28.14 6.64
N PHE A 287 -12.46 -28.92 5.67
CA PHE A 287 -13.00 -28.41 4.43
C PHE A 287 -14.48 -28.03 4.57
N ALA A 288 -14.87 -27.00 3.83
CA ALA A 288 -16.27 -26.69 3.59
C ALA A 288 -16.98 -27.88 2.92
N GLN A 289 -18.19 -28.21 3.39
CA GLN A 289 -18.97 -29.36 2.90
C GLN A 289 -20.13 -28.96 1.99
N THR A 290 -20.57 -27.70 2.04
CA THR A 290 -21.76 -27.19 1.37
C THR A 290 -21.44 -26.56 0.01
N PHE A 291 -20.19 -26.15 -0.24
CA PHE A 291 -19.79 -25.59 -1.53
C PHE A 291 -18.31 -25.75 -1.84
N HIS A 292 -17.98 -25.59 -3.12
CA HIS A 292 -16.61 -25.50 -3.61
C HIS A 292 -16.44 -24.39 -4.65
N LEU A 293 -15.19 -24.08 -4.95
CA LEU A 293 -14.81 -23.06 -5.93
C LEU A 293 -14.17 -23.74 -7.13
N VAL A 294 -14.61 -23.36 -8.32
CA VAL A 294 -14.03 -23.83 -9.59
C VAL A 294 -13.37 -22.64 -10.28
N SER A 295 -12.08 -22.72 -10.55
CA SER A 295 -11.37 -21.66 -11.27
C SER A 295 -11.84 -21.57 -12.73
N ASN A 296 -11.54 -20.46 -13.40
CA ASN A 296 -11.81 -20.31 -14.83
C ASN A 296 -11.09 -21.38 -15.69
N GLU A 297 -10.00 -21.96 -15.17
CA GLU A 297 -9.25 -23.08 -15.78
C GLU A 297 -9.81 -24.47 -15.40
N GLY A 298 -10.95 -24.52 -14.70
CA GLY A 298 -11.62 -25.76 -14.30
C GLY A 298 -11.05 -26.44 -13.05
N ARG A 299 -10.05 -25.86 -12.37
CA ARG A 299 -9.49 -26.45 -11.14
C ARG A 299 -10.45 -26.28 -9.97
N LYS A 300 -10.70 -27.35 -9.24
CA LYS A 300 -11.53 -27.36 -8.02
C LYS A 300 -10.68 -27.09 -6.79
N VAL A 301 -11.11 -26.13 -5.97
CA VAL A 301 -10.55 -25.87 -4.64
C VAL A 301 -11.68 -25.70 -3.65
N VAL A 302 -11.44 -26.09 -2.40
CA VAL A 302 -12.44 -26.07 -1.34
C VAL A 302 -11.96 -25.17 -0.20
N PRO A 303 -12.78 -24.24 0.29
CA PRO A 303 -12.45 -23.46 1.48
C PRO A 303 -12.02 -24.35 2.64
N VAL A 304 -10.97 -23.94 3.35
CA VAL A 304 -10.35 -24.75 4.40
C VAL A 304 -10.17 -23.95 5.69
N ARG A 305 -10.50 -24.59 6.82
CA ARG A 305 -10.28 -24.08 8.17
C ARG A 305 -8.80 -24.17 8.53
N MET A 306 -8.26 -23.07 9.07
CA MET A 306 -6.85 -22.95 9.41
C MET A 306 -6.71 -22.60 10.89
N LYS A 307 -5.81 -23.28 11.60
CA LYS A 307 -5.50 -22.95 13.01
C LYS A 307 -4.75 -21.63 13.09
N ASN A 308 -5.23 -20.72 13.93
CA ASN A 308 -4.53 -19.49 14.27
C ASN A 308 -3.40 -19.79 15.26
N GLN A 309 -2.18 -19.37 14.93
CA GLN A 309 -1.01 -19.61 15.78
C GLN A 309 -1.04 -18.76 17.05
N ASP A 310 -1.68 -17.59 16.98
CA ASP A 310 -1.74 -16.62 18.07
C ASP A 310 -2.90 -16.95 19.04
N SER A 311 -4.07 -17.36 18.52
CA SER A 311 -5.27 -17.65 19.33
C SER A 311 -5.64 -19.13 19.48
N GLY A 312 -5.04 -20.02 18.69
CA GLY A 312 -5.39 -21.45 18.64
C GLY A 312 -6.71 -21.78 17.93
N LEU A 313 -7.51 -20.79 17.53
CA LEU A 313 -8.82 -20.99 16.91
C LEU A 313 -8.70 -21.64 15.52
N VAL A 314 -9.58 -22.61 15.23
CA VAL A 314 -9.67 -23.26 13.92
C VAL A 314 -10.93 -22.75 13.20
N ALA A 315 -10.74 -21.89 12.21
CA ALA A 315 -11.82 -21.23 11.49
C ALA A 315 -11.48 -21.02 10.01
N PHE A 316 -12.50 -20.79 9.17
CA PHE A 316 -12.28 -20.29 7.83
C PHE A 316 -11.76 -18.87 7.90
N ARG A 317 -10.70 -18.59 7.13
CA ARG A 317 -10.14 -17.25 7.06
C ARG A 317 -10.60 -16.55 5.80
N LEU A 318 -11.32 -15.47 6.02
CA LEU A 318 -11.71 -14.51 5.02
C LEU A 318 -10.83 -13.27 5.17
N ALA A 319 -10.47 -12.62 4.07
CA ALA A 319 -9.88 -11.28 4.12
C ALA A 319 -10.69 -10.35 3.24
N LYS A 320 -10.99 -9.15 3.75
CA LYS A 320 -11.34 -8.03 2.86
C LYS A 320 -10.04 -7.55 2.24
N MET A 321 -10.03 -7.37 0.92
CA MET A 321 -9.00 -6.66 0.12
C MET A 321 -7.56 -6.65 0.69
N GLY A 322 -6.72 -7.58 0.21
CA GLY A 322 -5.30 -7.66 0.56
C GLY A 322 -4.93 -8.84 1.46
N ASN A 323 -3.62 -9.08 1.64
CA ASN A 323 -3.07 -10.24 2.39
C ASN A 323 -2.46 -9.82 3.74
N THR A 324 -3.01 -8.78 4.40
CA THR A 324 -2.52 -8.34 5.71
C THR A 324 -3.29 -9.03 6.84
N LYS A 325 -2.60 -9.43 7.93
CA LYS A 325 -3.22 -10.10 9.09
C LYS A 325 -4.35 -9.28 9.73
N ASP A 326 -4.26 -7.95 9.68
CA ASP A 326 -5.18 -7.01 10.36
C ASP A 326 -6.56 -6.86 9.66
N GLY A 327 -6.75 -7.45 8.47
CA GLY A 327 -8.01 -7.44 7.71
C GLY A 327 -8.71 -8.81 7.63
N GLN A 328 -8.25 -9.80 8.40
CA GLN A 328 -8.76 -11.17 8.36
C GLN A 328 -9.96 -11.33 9.32
N ARG A 329 -11.05 -11.90 8.80
CA ARG A 329 -12.21 -12.33 9.55
C ARG A 329 -12.16 -13.84 9.69
N GLU A 330 -12.28 -14.33 10.90
CA GLU A 330 -12.41 -15.75 11.21
C GLU A 330 -13.91 -16.10 11.28
N VAL A 331 -14.32 -17.11 10.53
CA VAL A 331 -15.71 -17.57 10.45
C VAL A 331 -15.73 -19.07 10.64
N THR A 332 -16.57 -19.56 11.55
CA THR A 332 -16.72 -21.00 11.84
C THR A 332 -17.96 -21.59 11.15
N ASP A 333 -19.00 -20.77 10.99
CA ASP A 333 -20.24 -21.13 10.31
C ASP A 333 -20.11 -21.09 8.78
N GLU A 334 -20.52 -22.17 8.13
CA GLU A 334 -20.36 -22.31 6.70
C GLU A 334 -21.40 -21.52 5.89
N ALA A 335 -22.60 -21.32 6.45
CA ALA A 335 -23.63 -20.49 5.83
C ALA A 335 -23.20 -19.02 5.79
N GLU A 336 -22.64 -18.51 6.89
CA GLU A 336 -22.02 -17.20 6.93
C GLU A 336 -20.84 -17.08 5.95
N LEU A 337 -19.98 -18.10 5.88
CA LEU A 337 -18.88 -18.15 4.93
C LEU A 337 -19.37 -18.00 3.48
N LEU A 338 -20.36 -18.80 3.08
CA LEU A 338 -20.94 -18.76 1.74
C LEU A 338 -21.52 -17.37 1.44
N ARG A 339 -22.32 -16.82 2.36
CA ARG A 339 -22.91 -15.48 2.21
C ARG A 339 -21.85 -14.41 2.00
N LEU A 340 -20.73 -14.49 2.72
CA LEU A 340 -19.61 -13.55 2.57
C LEU A 340 -18.86 -13.75 1.25
N CYS A 341 -18.68 -14.99 0.79
CA CYS A 341 -18.10 -15.28 -0.52
C CYS A 341 -18.95 -14.71 -1.67
N GLU A 342 -20.27 -14.78 -1.54
CA GLU A 342 -21.23 -14.26 -2.54
C GLU A 342 -21.25 -12.73 -2.64
N THR A 343 -20.78 -12.01 -1.62
CA THR A 343 -20.68 -10.53 -1.71
C THR A 343 -19.64 -10.06 -2.72
N GLY A 344 -18.70 -10.93 -3.12
CA GLY A 344 -17.55 -10.57 -3.96
C GLY A 344 -16.50 -9.71 -3.24
N GLN A 345 -16.72 -9.34 -1.98
CA GLN A 345 -15.83 -8.45 -1.21
C GLN A 345 -14.70 -9.20 -0.48
N TYR A 346 -14.79 -10.53 -0.41
CA TYR A 346 -13.91 -11.35 0.41
C TYR A 346 -13.14 -12.37 -0.43
N GLN A 347 -11.89 -12.59 -0.05
CA GLN A 347 -11.10 -13.76 -0.46
C GLN A 347 -11.07 -14.77 0.69
N VAL A 348 -11.08 -16.06 0.36
CA VAL A 348 -11.12 -17.17 1.31
C VAL A 348 -9.90 -18.07 1.12
N ARG A 349 -9.32 -18.61 2.20
CA ARG A 349 -8.30 -19.67 2.08
C ARG A 349 -8.97 -20.94 1.56
N ALA A 350 -8.54 -21.42 0.40
CA ALA A 350 -8.99 -22.68 -0.18
C ALA A 350 -7.80 -23.53 -0.63
N GLN A 351 -8.03 -24.83 -0.71
CA GLN A 351 -7.02 -25.82 -1.12
C GLN A 351 -7.67 -26.90 -1.99
N PRO A 352 -6.94 -27.51 -2.93
CA PRO A 352 -7.37 -28.75 -3.58
C PRO A 352 -7.68 -29.86 -2.55
N LEU A 353 -8.71 -30.67 -2.79
CA LEU A 353 -9.08 -31.78 -1.90
C LEU A 353 -7.98 -32.85 -1.79
N ASP A 354 -7.30 -33.11 -2.90
CA ASP A 354 -6.16 -34.03 -2.99
C ASP A 354 -4.89 -33.47 -2.32
N LYS A 355 -4.94 -32.25 -1.77
CA LYS A 355 -3.83 -31.55 -1.12
C LYS A 355 -2.59 -31.41 -2.03
N SER A 356 -2.77 -31.49 -3.35
CA SER A 356 -1.72 -31.35 -4.36
C SER A 356 -1.02 -29.98 -4.37
N GLY A 357 -1.65 -28.97 -3.76
CA GLY A 357 -1.07 -27.63 -3.58
C GLY A 357 -1.35 -27.05 -2.20
N PRO A 358 -0.61 -26.00 -1.79
CA PRO A 358 -0.84 -25.34 -0.49
C PRO A 358 -2.17 -24.58 -0.47
N ALA A 359 -2.76 -24.44 0.71
CA ALA A 359 -3.94 -23.60 0.89
C ALA A 359 -3.60 -22.15 0.57
N ASN A 360 -4.34 -21.49 -0.32
CA ASN A 360 -4.10 -20.11 -0.78
C ASN A 360 -5.37 -19.27 -0.73
N PHE A 361 -5.22 -17.95 -0.65
CA PHE A 361 -6.38 -17.06 -0.75
C PHE A 361 -6.87 -17.03 -2.19
N VAL A 362 -8.13 -17.37 -2.38
CA VAL A 362 -8.84 -17.30 -3.66
C VAL A 362 -10.03 -16.35 -3.56
N ARG A 363 -10.34 -15.70 -4.68
CA ARG A 363 -11.47 -14.78 -4.83
C ARG A 363 -12.64 -15.52 -5.48
N PRO A 364 -13.71 -15.84 -4.73
CA PRO A 364 -14.79 -16.71 -5.18
C PRO A 364 -15.55 -16.26 -6.44
N LEU A 365 -15.60 -14.95 -6.72
CA LEU A 365 -16.35 -14.36 -7.83
C LEU A 365 -15.48 -13.57 -8.82
N LEU A 366 -14.16 -13.58 -8.67
CA LEU A 366 -13.26 -12.91 -9.61
C LEU A 366 -12.66 -13.90 -10.61
N ASN A 367 -11.99 -14.92 -10.09
CA ASN A 367 -11.26 -15.92 -10.89
C ASN A 367 -11.85 -17.33 -10.73
N HIS A 368 -12.96 -17.43 -10.00
CA HIS A 368 -13.63 -18.67 -9.68
C HIS A 368 -15.14 -18.47 -9.82
N ARG A 369 -15.86 -19.59 -9.83
CA ARG A 369 -17.31 -19.66 -9.60
C ARG A 369 -17.58 -20.47 -8.33
N ILE A 370 -18.60 -20.06 -7.59
CA ILE A 370 -19.12 -20.79 -6.44
C ILE A 370 -20.05 -21.90 -6.94
N VAL A 371 -19.81 -23.14 -6.51
CA VAL A 371 -20.68 -24.29 -6.80
C VAL A 371 -21.26 -24.79 -5.47
N LYS A 372 -22.57 -24.61 -5.30
CA LYS A 372 -23.34 -24.95 -4.08
C LYS A 372 -23.69 -26.43 -4.04
N SER A 373 -22.67 -27.27 -4.07
CA SER A 373 -22.79 -28.70 -3.86
C SER A 373 -21.52 -29.19 -3.16
N PRO A 374 -21.61 -30.31 -2.41
CA PRO A 374 -20.43 -30.93 -1.83
C PRO A 374 -19.35 -31.17 -2.88
N ALA A 375 -18.10 -30.97 -2.47
CA ALA A 375 -16.95 -31.30 -3.29
C ALA A 375 -16.75 -32.82 -3.24
N ALA A 376 -17.39 -33.54 -4.17
CA ALA A 376 -17.23 -34.99 -4.32
C ALA A 376 -15.79 -35.38 -4.66
#